data_AF-A0A7S2KBY5-F1
#
_entry.id   AF-A0A7S2KBY5-F1
#
_cell.length_a   1.000
_cell.length_b   1.000
_cell.length_c   1.000
_cell.angle_alpha   90.00
_cell.angle_beta   90.00
_cell.angle_gamma   90.00
#
_symmetry.space_group_name_H-M   'P 1'
#
loop_
_entity.id
_entity.type
_entity.pdbx_description
1 polymer ?
#
loop_
_entity_poly.entity_id
_entity_poly.type
_entity_poly.pdbx_seq_one_letter_code
_entity_poly.pdbx_strand_id
1 'polypeptide(L)'
;PGFDDHSTGQRVAFERAIARQEQVTGKKVVYSKKVSDARKRSAQEKMYQSSASVPDSLLSFTREIHEEERITPAEEVTLGSKTQELIRLQNLKTQLEEKLDREPTDEEWCAAAGKINMTCLRQCLDEGNEAKEKLVVSNLRMVQ
;
A
#
# COMPACT_ATOMS: atom_id res chain seq x y z
N PRO A 1 37.73 -10.84 23.54
CA PRO A 1 38.27 -9.55 23.05
C PRO A 1 37.89 -9.33 21.58
N GLY A 2 37.14 -8.26 21.31
CA GLY A 2 36.89 -7.77 19.95
C GLY A 2 35.49 -8.05 19.42
N PHE A 3 34.54 -7.18 19.77
CA PHE A 3 33.38 -6.88 18.92
C PHE A 3 33.15 -5.36 18.94
N ASP A 4 33.30 -4.77 17.74
CA ASP A 4 32.66 -3.57 17.22
C ASP A 4 32.90 -2.18 17.84
N ASP A 5 33.81 -1.41 17.21
CA ASP A 5 33.84 0.07 17.30
C ASP A 5 33.82 0.76 15.91
N HIS A 6 33.12 0.18 14.93
CA HIS A 6 32.94 0.82 13.62
C HIS A 6 31.88 1.94 13.62
N SER A 7 31.07 2.04 14.68
CA SER A 7 29.95 3.00 14.75
C SER A 7 30.38 4.40 15.23
N THR A 8 31.47 4.52 15.99
CA THR A 8 31.90 5.78 16.61
C THR A 8 32.54 6.72 15.59
N GLY A 9 33.36 6.21 14.68
CA GLY A 9 34.02 7.01 13.64
C GLY A 9 33.05 7.65 12.65
N GLN A 10 31.97 6.96 12.29
CA GLN A 10 30.97 7.46 11.34
C GLN A 10 30.16 8.62 11.93
N ARG A 11 29.85 8.58 13.23
CA ARG A 11 29.12 9.64 13.94
C ARG A 11 29.94 10.93 14.02
N VAL A 12 31.22 10.81 14.37
CA VAL A 12 32.15 11.97 14.44
C VAL A 12 32.34 12.62 13.07
N ALA A 13 32.47 11.82 12.01
CA ALA A 13 32.59 12.34 10.65
C ALA A 13 31.32 13.08 10.18
N PHE A 14 30.16 12.55 10.55
CA PHE A 14 28.85 13.13 10.23
C PHE A 14 28.63 14.48 10.94
N GLU A 15 28.94 14.57 12.23
CA GLU A 15 28.84 15.82 13.00
C GLU A 15 29.77 16.91 12.46
N ARG A 16 31.02 16.54 12.10
CA ARG A 16 31.96 17.46 11.45
C ARG A 16 31.49 17.95 10.08
N ALA A 17 30.75 17.11 9.33
CA ALA A 17 30.18 17.52 8.06
C ALA A 17 29.04 18.53 8.24
N ILE A 18 28.15 18.30 9.21
CA ILE A 18 27.07 19.24 9.57
C ILE A 18 27.65 20.59 10.00
N ALA A 19 28.60 20.60 10.93
CA ALA A 19 29.19 21.82 11.46
C ALA A 19 29.86 22.68 10.35
N ARG A 20 30.57 22.04 9.42
CA ARG A 20 31.15 22.73 8.26
C ARG A 20 30.08 23.34 7.35
N GLN A 21 28.98 22.63 7.13
CA GLN A 21 27.91 23.10 6.26
C GLN A 21 27.10 24.23 6.89
N GLU A 22 26.91 24.22 8.21
CA GLU A 22 26.30 25.32 8.97
C GLU A 22 27.16 26.58 8.91
N GLN A 23 28.50 26.46 9.01
CA GLN A 23 29.41 27.59 8.87
C GLN A 23 29.38 28.23 7.48
N VAL A 24 29.27 27.41 6.42
CA VAL A 24 29.25 27.90 5.04
C VAL A 24 27.90 28.53 4.67
N THR A 25 26.79 27.96 5.15
CA THR A 25 25.45 28.37 4.75
C THR A 25 24.79 29.38 5.69
N GLY A 26 25.35 29.60 6.88
CA GLY A 26 24.78 30.44 7.94
C GLY A 26 23.44 29.95 8.49
N LYS A 27 23.01 28.73 8.10
CA LYS A 27 21.71 28.14 8.44
C LYS A 27 21.94 26.84 9.21
N LYS A 28 21.18 26.65 10.28
CA LYS A 28 21.19 25.41 11.07
C LYS A 28 20.74 24.23 10.21
N VAL A 29 21.59 23.22 10.08
CA VAL A 29 21.33 22.03 9.27
C VAL A 29 20.68 21.00 10.19
N VAL A 30 19.34 20.94 10.14
CA VAL A 30 18.58 19.94 10.88
C VAL A 30 18.55 18.64 10.07
N TYR A 31 19.21 17.60 10.59
CA TYR A 31 19.06 16.27 10.04
C TYR A 31 17.67 15.73 10.37
N SER A 32 16.84 15.61 9.34
CA SER A 32 15.56 14.91 9.41
C SER A 32 15.67 13.61 8.62
N LYS A 33 15.46 12.49 9.31
CA LYS A 33 15.45 11.15 8.68
C LYS A 33 14.45 11.09 7.52
N LYS A 34 13.27 11.71 7.68
CA LYS A 34 12.24 11.82 6.64
C LYS A 34 12.75 12.54 5.37
N VAL A 35 13.52 13.63 5.53
CA VAL A 35 14.06 14.41 4.40
C VAL A 35 15.21 13.66 3.71
N SER A 36 16.05 12.98 4.48
CA SER A 36 17.11 12.11 3.95
C SER A 36 16.54 10.97 3.11
N ASP A 37 15.52 10.28 3.63
CA ASP A 37 14.86 9.16 2.95
C ASP A 37 14.10 9.61 1.69
N ALA A 38 13.54 10.83 1.69
CA ALA A 38 12.94 11.42 0.49
C ALA A 38 13.99 11.72 -0.61
N ARG A 39 15.17 12.22 -0.24
CA ARG A 39 16.28 12.48 -1.19
C ARG A 39 16.87 11.19 -1.78
N LYS A 40 16.99 10.13 -0.98
CA LYS A 40 17.46 8.83 -1.47
C LYS A 40 16.49 8.24 -2.50
N ARG A 41 15.18 8.31 -2.24
CA ARG A 41 14.13 7.86 -3.16
C ARG A 41 14.20 8.60 -4.49
N SER A 42 14.30 9.92 -4.48
CA SER A 42 14.37 10.71 -5.73
C SER A 42 15.64 10.48 -6.53
N ALA A 43 16.77 10.18 -5.87
CA ALA A 43 18.01 9.80 -6.56
C ALA A 43 17.89 8.41 -7.22
N GLN A 44 17.30 7.45 -6.50
CA GLN A 44 17.08 6.09 -6.98
C GLN A 44 16.09 6.06 -8.15
N GLU A 45 15.01 6.85 -8.10
CA GLU A 45 14.03 6.94 -9.19
C GLU A 45 14.62 7.54 -10.48
N LYS A 46 15.47 8.56 -10.38
CA LYS A 46 16.21 9.10 -11.53
C LYS A 46 17.16 8.09 -12.17
N MET A 47 17.72 7.18 -11.36
CA MET A 47 18.58 6.10 -11.86
C MET A 47 17.79 5.09 -12.69
N TYR A 48 16.60 4.70 -12.22
CA TYR A 48 15.73 3.77 -12.96
C TYR A 48 15.14 4.39 -14.23
N GLN A 49 14.77 5.67 -14.20
CA GLN A 49 14.25 6.39 -15.39
C GLN A 49 15.30 6.57 -16.50
N SER A 50 16.60 6.52 -16.17
CA SER A 50 17.69 6.68 -17.15
C SER A 50 18.29 5.37 -17.64
N SER A 51 17.83 4.23 -17.10
CA SER A 51 18.36 2.91 -17.44
C SER A 51 17.58 2.27 -18.59
N ALA A 52 18.25 2.05 -19.73
CA ALA A 52 17.67 1.44 -20.93
C ALA A 52 17.16 -0.02 -20.74
N SER A 53 17.42 -0.64 -19.59
CA SER A 53 17.01 -2.02 -19.28
C SER A 53 15.72 -2.13 -18.46
N VAL A 54 15.08 -1.02 -18.10
CA VAL A 54 13.84 -1.04 -17.31
C VAL A 54 12.67 -0.69 -18.22
N PRO A 55 11.73 -1.63 -18.47
CA PRO A 55 10.56 -1.35 -19.29
C PRO A 55 9.68 -0.26 -18.66
N ASP A 56 9.13 0.63 -19.47
CA ASP A 56 8.25 1.70 -19.02
C ASP A 56 6.98 1.18 -18.32
N SER A 57 6.49 -0.01 -18.70
CA SER A 57 5.37 -0.68 -18.04
C SER A 57 5.68 -1.05 -16.58
N LEU A 58 6.91 -1.46 -16.31
CA LEU A 58 7.38 -1.80 -14.97
C LEU A 58 7.61 -0.52 -14.14
N LEU A 59 8.01 0.58 -14.77
CA LEU A 59 8.09 1.90 -14.14
C LEU A 59 6.72 2.51 -13.82
N SER A 60 5.71 2.31 -14.67
CA SER A 60 4.32 2.73 -14.39
C SER A 60 3.75 1.97 -13.20
N PHE A 61 3.84 0.64 -13.25
CA PHE A 61 3.36 -0.23 -12.18
C PHE A 61 4.07 0.05 -10.85
N THR A 62 5.40 0.30 -10.86
CA THR A 62 6.14 0.64 -9.64
C THR A 62 5.79 2.03 -9.09
N ARG A 63 5.53 3.03 -9.94
CA ARG A 63 5.02 4.32 -9.45
C ARG A 63 3.64 4.19 -8.84
N GLU A 64 2.73 3.46 -9.50
CA GLU A 64 1.37 3.21 -9.02
C GLU A 64 1.36 2.56 -7.62
N ILE A 65 2.23 1.57 -7.33
CA ILE A 65 2.35 0.97 -5.98
C ILE A 65 3.08 1.86 -4.95
N HIS A 66 3.80 2.90 -5.39
CA HIS A 66 4.60 3.77 -4.52
C HIS A 66 3.91 5.10 -4.18
N GLU A 67 2.95 5.55 -5.00
CA GLU A 67 2.19 6.79 -4.80
C GLU A 67 1.12 6.68 -3.71
N GLU A 68 0.59 5.49 -3.44
CA GLU A 68 -0.42 5.28 -2.40
C GLU A 68 0.18 5.22 -0.98
N GLU A 69 -0.45 5.96 -0.07
CA GLU A 69 -0.08 6.01 1.34
C GLU A 69 -0.19 4.60 1.96
N ARG A 70 0.79 4.24 2.79
CA ARG A 70 0.86 2.89 3.37
C ARG A 70 -0.40 2.66 4.22
N ILE A 71 -1.13 1.58 3.94
CA ILE A 71 -2.32 1.16 4.69
C ILE A 71 -1.96 1.09 6.19
N THR A 72 -2.72 1.83 7.00
CA THR A 72 -2.60 1.81 8.45
C THR A 72 -3.25 0.55 9.03
N PRO A 73 -2.87 0.08 10.23
CA PRO A 73 -3.48 -1.10 10.83
C PRO A 73 -5.02 -0.98 11.00
N ALA A 74 -5.54 0.22 11.21
CA ALA A 74 -6.98 0.46 11.32
C ALA A 74 -7.70 0.32 9.97
N GLU A 75 -7.07 0.80 8.90
CA GLU A 75 -7.59 0.63 7.54
C GLU A 75 -7.53 -0.84 7.13
N GLU A 76 -6.45 -1.56 7.46
CA GLU A 76 -6.32 -2.99 7.18
C GLU A 76 -7.47 -3.81 7.77
N VAL A 77 -7.85 -3.54 9.03
CA VAL A 77 -9.01 -4.19 9.67
C VAL A 77 -10.30 -3.87 8.91
N THR A 78 -10.48 -2.61 8.50
CA THR A 78 -11.68 -2.15 7.78
C THR A 78 -11.78 -2.82 6.41
N LEU A 79 -10.69 -2.80 5.63
CA LEU A 79 -10.59 -3.42 4.31
C LEU A 79 -10.77 -4.93 4.39
N GLY A 80 -10.20 -5.56 5.42
CA GLY A 80 -10.39 -6.97 5.72
C GLY A 80 -11.86 -7.32 5.96
N SER A 81 -12.56 -6.53 6.77
CA SER A 81 -14.00 -6.70 7.03
C SER A 81 -14.84 -6.56 5.76
N LYS A 82 -14.56 -5.55 4.91
CA LYS A 82 -15.25 -5.37 3.62
C LYS A 82 -15.00 -6.54 2.67
N THR A 83 -13.77 -7.05 2.62
CA THR A 83 -13.41 -8.20 1.79
C THR A 83 -14.09 -9.48 2.28
N GLN A 84 -14.18 -9.68 3.59
CA GLN A 84 -14.90 -10.83 4.18
C GLN A 84 -16.39 -10.77 3.84
N GLU A 85 -17.02 -9.59 3.93
CA GLU A 85 -18.42 -9.42 3.54
C GLU A 85 -18.63 -9.70 2.05
N LEU A 86 -17.75 -9.24 1.16
CA LEU A 86 -17.78 -9.59 -0.27
C LEU A 86 -17.76 -11.10 -0.49
N ILE A 87 -16.81 -11.81 0.13
CA ILE A 87 -16.69 -13.27 0.00
C ILE A 87 -17.96 -13.95 0.49
N ARG A 88 -18.53 -13.48 1.61
CA ARG A 88 -19.80 -13.99 2.14
C ARG A 88 -20.94 -13.83 1.13
N LEU A 89 -21.05 -12.66 0.50
CA LEU A 89 -22.09 -12.35 -0.49
C LEU A 89 -21.94 -13.19 -1.77
N GLN A 90 -20.72 -13.42 -2.24
CA GLN A 90 -20.42 -14.27 -3.39
C GLN A 90 -20.77 -15.73 -3.09
N ASN A 91 -20.33 -16.26 -1.94
CA ASN A 91 -20.66 -17.62 -1.52
C ASN A 91 -22.17 -17.81 -1.36
N LEU A 92 -22.88 -16.78 -0.87
CA LEU A 92 -24.32 -16.82 -0.77
C LEU A 92 -25.00 -16.91 -2.13
N LYS A 93 -24.50 -16.18 -3.14
CA LYS A 93 -25.00 -16.29 -4.51
C LYS A 93 -24.83 -17.72 -5.03
N THR A 94 -23.65 -18.30 -4.88
CA THR A 94 -23.37 -19.69 -5.29
C THR A 94 -24.28 -20.70 -4.57
N GLN A 95 -24.50 -20.53 -3.27
CA GLN A 95 -25.41 -21.40 -2.52
C GLN A 95 -26.87 -21.29 -2.99
N LEU A 96 -27.29 -20.11 -3.45
CA LEU A 96 -28.63 -19.93 -4.03
C LEU A 96 -28.71 -20.58 -5.41
N GLU A 97 -27.66 -20.45 -6.24
CA GLU A 97 -27.57 -21.11 -7.54
C GLU A 97 -27.69 -22.62 -7.40
N GLU A 98 -26.97 -23.22 -6.44
CA GLU A 98 -27.03 -24.66 -6.14
C GLU A 98 -28.42 -25.10 -5.63
N LYS A 99 -29.10 -24.26 -4.84
CA LYS A 99 -30.42 -24.59 -4.26
C LYS A 99 -31.56 -24.43 -5.27
N LEU A 100 -31.45 -23.47 -6.18
CA LEU A 100 -32.50 -23.14 -7.13
C LEU A 100 -32.31 -23.88 -8.47
N ASP A 101 -31.13 -24.45 -8.72
CA ASP A 101 -30.71 -25.02 -10.01
C ASP A 101 -30.84 -24.02 -11.17
N ARG A 102 -30.67 -22.72 -10.83
CA ARG A 102 -30.72 -21.57 -11.75
C ARG A 102 -30.05 -20.37 -11.10
N GLU A 103 -29.78 -19.33 -11.88
CA GLU A 103 -29.33 -18.07 -11.33
C GLU A 103 -30.42 -17.44 -10.42
N PRO A 104 -30.08 -17.00 -9.19
CA PRO A 104 -31.01 -16.30 -8.33
C PRO A 104 -31.35 -14.94 -8.92
N THR A 105 -32.58 -14.51 -8.70
CA THR A 105 -33.00 -13.14 -9.03
C THR A 105 -32.32 -12.14 -8.09
N ASP A 106 -32.23 -10.89 -8.56
CA ASP A 106 -31.73 -9.76 -7.77
C ASP A 106 -32.44 -9.66 -6.40
N GLU A 107 -33.74 -9.91 -6.36
CA GLU A 107 -34.56 -9.86 -5.15
C GLU A 107 -34.24 -11.02 -4.19
N GLU A 108 -34.12 -12.24 -4.70
CA GLU A 108 -33.76 -13.43 -3.91
C GLU A 108 -32.37 -13.28 -3.27
N TRP A 109 -31.40 -12.77 -4.05
CA TRP A 109 -30.06 -12.54 -3.54
C TRP A 109 -30.04 -11.43 -2.50
N CYS A 110 -30.73 -10.31 -2.76
CA CYS A 110 -30.84 -9.20 -1.82
C CYS A 110 -31.50 -9.62 -0.49
N ALA A 111 -32.59 -10.37 -0.57
CA ALA A 111 -33.31 -10.89 0.59
C ALA A 111 -32.43 -11.84 1.41
N ALA A 112 -31.76 -12.80 0.75
CA ALA A 112 -30.86 -13.72 1.43
C ALA A 112 -29.64 -13.00 2.04
N ALA A 113 -29.15 -11.94 1.40
CA ALA A 113 -28.02 -11.15 1.86
C ALA A 113 -28.34 -10.28 3.09
N GLY A 114 -29.63 -10.12 3.44
CA GLY A 114 -30.09 -9.24 4.50
C GLY A 114 -29.95 -7.76 4.16
N LYS A 115 -29.99 -7.39 2.87
CA LYS A 115 -29.87 -5.99 2.42
C LYS A 115 -31.25 -5.41 2.14
N ILE A 116 -31.38 -4.10 2.32
CA ILE A 116 -32.64 -3.37 2.17
C ILE A 116 -33.09 -3.32 0.70
N ASN A 117 -32.14 -3.20 -0.22
CA ASN A 117 -32.38 -3.17 -1.66
C ASN A 117 -31.12 -3.58 -2.44
N MET A 118 -31.29 -3.81 -3.74
CA MET A 118 -30.20 -4.20 -4.64
C MET A 118 -29.10 -3.13 -4.73
N THR A 119 -29.43 -1.84 -4.58
CA THR A 119 -28.43 -0.76 -4.57
C THR A 119 -27.46 -0.90 -3.40
N CYS A 120 -27.96 -1.18 -2.21
CA CYS A 120 -27.12 -1.44 -1.03
C CYS A 120 -26.27 -2.70 -1.21
N LEU A 121 -26.82 -3.74 -1.85
CA LEU A 121 -26.06 -4.95 -2.13
C LEU A 121 -24.91 -4.66 -3.11
N ARG A 122 -25.19 -3.97 -4.22
CA ARG A 122 -24.17 -3.57 -5.21
C ARG A 122 -23.09 -2.71 -4.58
N GLN A 123 -23.47 -1.73 -3.77
CA GLN A 123 -22.50 -0.91 -3.04
C GLN A 123 -21.58 -1.76 -2.14
N CYS A 124 -22.12 -2.74 -1.41
CA CYS A 124 -21.29 -3.65 -0.62
C CYS A 124 -20.33 -4.48 -1.48
N LEU A 125 -20.76 -4.91 -2.67
CA LEU A 125 -19.91 -5.64 -3.61
C LEU A 125 -18.78 -4.76 -4.13
N ASP A 126 -19.10 -3.53 -4.56
CA ASP A 126 -18.14 -2.57 -5.10
C ASP A 126 -17.10 -2.18 -4.04
N GLU A 127 -17.55 -1.82 -2.84
CA GLU A 127 -16.66 -1.48 -1.73
C GLU A 127 -15.77 -2.67 -1.32
N GLY A 128 -16.28 -3.89 -1.40
CA GLY A 128 -15.52 -5.10 -1.13
C GLY A 128 -14.48 -5.40 -2.21
N ASN A 129 -14.79 -5.15 -3.48
CA ASN A 129 -13.85 -5.32 -4.59
C ASN A 129 -12.72 -4.30 -4.50
N GLU A 130 -13.04 -3.03 -4.26
CA GLU A 130 -12.05 -1.98 -4.02
C GLU A 130 -11.16 -2.33 -2.83
N ALA A 131 -11.76 -2.83 -1.73
CA ALA A 131 -10.99 -3.24 -0.56
C ALA A 131 -10.04 -4.39 -0.85
N LYS A 132 -10.48 -5.40 -1.60
CA LYS A 132 -9.67 -6.53 -2.03
C LYS A 132 -8.49 -6.07 -2.89
N GLU A 133 -8.72 -5.18 -3.87
CA GLU A 133 -7.68 -4.64 -4.74
C GLU A 133 -6.62 -3.88 -3.91
N LYS A 134 -7.04 -3.00 -3.01
CA LYS A 134 -6.14 -2.26 -2.11
C LYS A 134 -5.30 -3.18 -1.24
N LEU A 135 -5.90 -4.23 -0.67
CA LEU A 135 -5.16 -5.21 0.13
C LEU A 135 -4.13 -5.99 -0.70
N VAL A 136 -4.48 -6.39 -1.92
CA VAL A 136 -3.54 -7.07 -2.82
C VAL A 136 -2.37 -6.18 -3.18
N VAL A 137 -2.62 -4.93 -3.57
CA VAL A 137 -1.56 -3.94 -3.90
C VAL A 137 -0.63 -3.71 -2.71
N SER A 138 -1.18 -3.52 -1.51
CA SER A 138 -0.39 -3.36 -0.29
C SER A 138 0.45 -4.60 0.04
N ASN A 139 -0.10 -5.80 -0.14
CA ASN A 139 0.63 -7.04 0.11
C ASN A 139 1.75 -7.27 -0.92
N LEU A 140 1.50 -6.96 -2.20
CA LEU A 140 2.53 -7.03 -3.24
C LEU A 140 3.71 -6.10 -2.94
N ARG A 141 3.45 -4.92 -2.38
CA ARG A 141 4.51 -4.01 -1.91
C ARG A 141 5.33 -4.58 -0.75
N MET A 142 4.72 -5.35 0.15
CA MET A 142 5.42 -5.93 1.31
C MET A 142 6.44 -7.00 0.91
N VAL A 143 6.17 -7.71 -0.18
CA VAL A 143 6.97 -8.86 -0.65
C VAL A 143 8.18 -8.42 -1.49
N GLN A 144 8.21 -7.17 -1.97
CA GLN A 144 9.30 -6.59 -2.77
C GLN A 144 10.47 -6.02 -1.95
#